data_AF-A0A381XQB5-F1
#
_entry.id   AF-A0A381XQB5-F1
#
_cell.length_a   1.000
_cell.length_b   1.000
_cell.length_c   1.000
_cell.angle_alpha   90.00
_cell.angle_beta   90.00
_cell.angle_gamma   90.00
#
_symmetry.space_group_name_H-M   'P 1'
#
loop_
_entity.id
_entity.type
_entity.pdbx_description
1 polymer ?
#
loop_
_entity_poly.entity_id
_entity_poly.type
_entity_poly.pdbx_seq_one_letter_code
_entity_poly.pdbx_strand_id
1 'polypeptide(L)'
;MEIAKQYQLDTKILSAAELGKKLNYTEHRWKGAMYTPSDGRSEPFIAVPAIARAAQRAGARIIENCAVRTIETQAGSVSGVVTELGTVRARAVVCAGGVWSSTFLANLGVSFP
;
A
#
# COMPACT_ATOMS: atom_id res chain seq x y z
N MET A 1 -21.24 -8.94 -14.95
CA MET A 1 -20.81 -7.89 -13.99
C MET A 1 -20.25 -6.74 -14.81
N GLU A 2 -21.06 -5.70 -15.06
CA GLU A 2 -20.67 -4.59 -15.94
C GLU A 2 -19.49 -3.80 -15.36
N ILE A 3 -19.53 -3.52 -14.05
CA ILE A 3 -18.46 -2.84 -13.31
C ILE A 3 -17.14 -3.61 -13.42
N ALA A 4 -17.14 -4.93 -13.19
CA ALA A 4 -15.90 -5.73 -13.23
C ALA A 4 -15.23 -5.70 -14.62
N LYS A 5 -16.01 -5.73 -15.70
CA LYS A 5 -15.50 -5.67 -17.07
C LYS A 5 -14.80 -4.35 -17.38
N GLN A 6 -15.30 -3.22 -16.84
CA GLN A 6 -14.66 -1.91 -17.00
C GLN A 6 -13.24 -1.88 -16.43
N TYR A 7 -12.99 -2.67 -15.37
CA TYR A 7 -11.67 -2.82 -14.74
C TYR A 7 -10.90 -4.06 -15.23
N GLN A 8 -11.35 -4.71 -16.30
CA GLN A 8 -10.70 -5.90 -16.89
C GLN A 8 -10.57 -7.08 -15.90
N LEU A 9 -11.50 -7.18 -14.94
CA LEU A 9 -11.53 -8.27 -13.95
C LEU A 9 -12.35 -9.45 -14.49
N ASP A 10 -11.87 -10.67 -14.25
CA ASP A 10 -12.50 -11.91 -14.69
C ASP A 10 -13.60 -12.42 -13.72
N THR A 11 -14.17 -11.50 -12.94
CA THR A 11 -15.17 -11.75 -11.89
C THR A 11 -16.46 -12.40 -12.42
N LYS A 12 -16.90 -13.45 -11.71
CA LYS A 12 -18.10 -14.24 -12.00
C LYS A 12 -19.00 -14.31 -10.77
N ILE A 13 -20.31 -14.36 -10.99
CA ILE A 13 -21.26 -14.76 -9.96
C ILE A 13 -21.37 -16.28 -10.02
N LEU A 14 -21.23 -16.92 -8.87
CA LEU A 14 -21.43 -18.36 -8.69
C LEU A 14 -22.76 -18.57 -7.98
N SER A 15 -23.58 -19.47 -8.50
CA SER A 15 -24.73 -20.03 -7.78
C SER A 15 -24.28 -20.80 -6.53
N ALA A 16 -25.21 -21.09 -5.63
CA ALA A 16 -24.94 -21.93 -4.46
C ALA A 16 -24.32 -23.30 -4.82
N ALA A 17 -24.80 -23.91 -5.91
CA ALA A 17 -24.29 -25.19 -6.40
C ALA A 17 -22.86 -25.09 -6.98
N GLU A 18 -22.57 -24.06 -7.77
CA GLU A 18 -21.23 -23.81 -8.31
C GLU A 18 -20.22 -23.50 -7.20
N LEU A 19 -20.66 -22.73 -6.18
CA LEU A 19 -19.86 -22.46 -4.99
C LEU A 19 -19.56 -23.75 -4.21
N GLY A 20 -20.58 -24.58 -3.97
CA GLY A 20 -20.43 -25.86 -3.27
C GLY A 20 -19.41 -26.79 -3.93
N LYS A 21 -19.51 -26.93 -5.27
CA LYS A 21 -18.53 -27.67 -6.08
C LYS A 21 -17.12 -27.09 -5.94
N LYS A 22 -16.99 -25.76 -5.91
CA LYS A 22 -15.69 -25.10 -5.85
C LYS A 22 -15.02 -25.20 -4.48
N LEU A 23 -15.79 -25.18 -3.40
CA LEU A 23 -15.29 -25.30 -2.03
C LEU A 23 -15.14 -26.75 -1.56
N ASN A 24 -15.55 -27.74 -2.36
CA ASN A 24 -15.67 -29.14 -1.94
C ASN A 24 -16.44 -29.29 -0.62
N TYR A 25 -17.51 -28.50 -0.46
CA TYR A 25 -18.29 -28.43 0.77
C TYR A 25 -19.79 -28.47 0.45
N THR A 26 -20.48 -29.46 1.01
CA THR A 26 -21.84 -29.87 0.59
C THR A 26 -22.94 -29.54 1.59
N GLU A 27 -22.60 -29.01 2.76
CA GLU A 27 -23.59 -28.56 3.76
C GLU A 27 -23.92 -27.09 3.51
N HIS A 28 -25.02 -26.82 2.81
CA HIS A 28 -25.31 -25.49 2.24
C HIS A 28 -26.17 -24.59 3.15
N ARG A 29 -25.69 -23.34 3.39
CA ARG A 29 -26.50 -22.21 3.88
C ARG A 29 -26.34 -20.91 3.06
N TRP A 30 -25.58 -20.96 1.96
CA TRP A 30 -25.21 -19.77 1.16
C TRP A 30 -26.10 -19.59 -0.07
N LYS A 31 -26.45 -18.34 -0.43
CA LYS A 31 -27.24 -18.03 -1.63
C LYS A 31 -26.44 -18.08 -2.95
N GLY A 32 -25.11 -17.89 -2.86
CA GLY A 32 -24.19 -17.79 -3.99
C GLY A 32 -22.92 -17.04 -3.56
N ALA A 33 -22.04 -16.74 -4.51
CA ALA A 33 -20.83 -15.98 -4.27
C ALA A 33 -20.44 -15.10 -5.47
N MET A 34 -19.63 -14.08 -5.21
CA MET A 34 -18.86 -13.36 -6.22
C MET A 34 -17.42 -13.88 -6.16
N TYR A 35 -16.87 -14.27 -7.30
CA TYR A 35 -15.55 -14.89 -7.38
C TYR A 35 -14.76 -14.30 -8.55
N THR A 36 -13.54 -13.84 -8.28
CA THR A 36 -12.59 -13.36 -9.28
C THR A 36 -11.41 -14.34 -9.33
N PRO A 37 -11.35 -15.23 -10.34
CA PRO A 37 -10.27 -16.20 -10.45
C PRO A 37 -8.87 -15.60 -10.51
N SER A 38 -8.71 -14.41 -11.07
CA SER A 38 -7.42 -13.72 -11.13
C SER A 38 -7.02 -13.05 -9.82
N ASP A 39 -7.89 -13.01 -8.80
CA ASP A 39 -7.50 -12.45 -7.50
C ASP A 39 -6.36 -13.25 -6.89
N GLY A 40 -5.40 -12.53 -6.34
CA GLY A 40 -4.26 -13.10 -5.64
C GLY A 40 -4.23 -12.67 -4.18
N ARG A 41 -3.38 -13.34 -3.42
CA ARG A 41 -2.97 -12.88 -2.09
C ARG A 41 -1.47 -12.71 -2.08
N SER A 42 -1.03 -11.54 -1.65
CA SER A 42 0.37 -11.28 -1.33
C SER A 42 0.54 -11.30 0.18
N GLU A 43 1.49 -12.07 0.68
CA GLU A 43 1.87 -12.05 2.09
C GLU A 43 2.77 -10.84 2.35
N PRO A 44 2.34 -9.82 3.14
CA PRO A 44 3.10 -8.59 3.32
C PRO A 44 4.52 -8.81 3.85
N PHE A 45 4.70 -9.78 4.77
CA PHE A 45 6.02 -10.10 5.33
C PHE A 45 6.98 -10.74 4.32
N ILE A 46 6.48 -11.19 3.17
CA ILE A 46 7.32 -11.70 2.07
C ILE A 46 7.51 -10.62 1.01
N ALA A 47 6.42 -9.98 0.59
CA ALA A 47 6.44 -9.04 -0.53
C ALA A 47 7.18 -7.75 -0.21
N VAL A 48 6.95 -7.15 0.96
CA VAL A 48 7.59 -5.87 1.32
C VAL A 48 9.12 -6.01 1.39
N PRO A 49 9.69 -7.02 2.09
CA PRO A 49 11.14 -7.23 2.07
C PRO A 49 11.69 -7.56 0.68
N ALA A 50 10.92 -8.25 -0.18
CA ALA A 50 11.35 -8.54 -1.54
C ALA A 50 11.49 -7.25 -2.38
N ILE A 51 10.53 -6.33 -2.27
CA ILE A 51 10.56 -5.01 -2.91
C ILE A 51 11.72 -4.17 -2.34
N ALA A 52 11.89 -4.13 -1.02
CA ALA A 52 12.98 -3.41 -0.36
C ALA A 52 14.36 -3.86 -0.87
N ARG A 53 14.59 -5.18 -0.94
CA ARG A 53 15.83 -5.74 -1.50
C ARG A 53 16.01 -5.40 -2.97
N ALA A 54 14.94 -5.40 -3.77
CA ALA A 54 15.00 -5.02 -5.18
C ALA A 54 15.37 -3.53 -5.35
N ALA A 55 14.78 -2.64 -4.54
CA ALA A 55 15.11 -1.22 -4.54
C ALA A 55 16.57 -0.98 -4.12
N GLN A 56 17.07 -1.69 -3.10
CA GLN A 56 18.47 -1.62 -2.69
C GLN A 56 19.42 -2.08 -3.80
N ARG A 57 19.10 -3.17 -4.51
CA ARG A 57 19.87 -3.62 -5.68
C ARG A 57 19.87 -2.60 -6.82
N ALA A 58 18.82 -1.79 -6.94
CA ALA A 58 18.74 -0.68 -7.87
C ALA A 58 19.44 0.61 -7.38
N GLY A 59 20.08 0.58 -6.19
CA GLY A 59 20.85 1.70 -5.64
C GLY A 59 20.13 2.54 -4.59
N ALA A 60 18.89 2.18 -4.20
CA ALA A 60 18.20 2.87 -3.12
C ALA A 60 18.87 2.59 -1.76
N ARG A 61 18.85 3.59 -0.87
CA ARG A 61 19.26 3.44 0.53
C ARG A 61 18.01 3.34 1.40
N ILE A 62 17.92 2.29 2.21
CA ILE A 62 16.84 2.10 3.19
C ILE A 62 17.48 2.25 4.57
N ILE A 63 16.95 3.17 5.37
CA ILE A 63 17.43 3.47 6.71
C ILE A 63 16.24 3.28 7.65
N GLU A 64 16.26 2.18 8.38
CA GLU A 64 15.25 1.86 9.40
C GLU A 64 15.65 2.45 10.76
N ASN A 65 14.73 2.42 11.73
CA ASN A 65 14.93 3.01 13.07
C ASN A 65 15.40 4.47 13.00
N CYS A 66 14.83 5.23 12.07
CA CYS A 66 15.21 6.60 11.75
C CYS A 66 13.94 7.40 11.42
N ALA A 67 13.30 7.94 12.45
CA ALA A 67 12.09 8.72 12.27
C ALA A 67 12.42 10.08 11.63
N VAL A 68 11.63 10.46 10.62
CA VAL A 68 11.61 11.83 10.10
C VAL A 68 10.79 12.69 11.08
N ARG A 69 11.37 13.81 11.52
CA ARG A 69 10.76 14.74 12.48
C ARG A 69 10.03 15.88 11.79
N THR A 70 10.61 16.44 10.74
CA THR A 70 10.03 17.53 9.96
C THR A 70 10.69 17.65 8.58
N ILE A 71 10.11 18.49 7.72
CA ILE A 71 10.65 18.87 6.41
C ILE A 71 11.31 20.24 6.53
N GLU A 72 12.52 20.38 5.98
CA GLU A 72 13.16 21.68 5.83
C GLU A 72 12.79 22.31 4.49
N THR A 73 12.62 23.63 4.50
CA THR A 73 12.42 24.42 3.29
C THR A 73 13.42 25.56 3.22
N GLN A 74 13.82 25.91 1.99
CA GLN A 74 14.65 27.06 1.69
C GLN A 74 14.04 27.80 0.49
N ALA A 75 13.88 29.12 0.62
CA ALA A 75 13.28 29.97 -0.41
C ALA A 75 11.92 29.43 -0.93
N GLY A 76 11.09 28.92 -0.03
CA GLY A 76 9.75 28.39 -0.35
C GLY A 76 9.73 27.01 -1.01
N SER A 77 10.87 26.33 -1.13
CA SER A 77 10.96 24.97 -1.70
C SER A 77 11.57 23.99 -0.71
N VAL A 78 11.25 22.69 -0.84
CA VAL A 78 11.86 21.63 -0.02
C VAL A 78 13.38 21.60 -0.20
N SER A 79 14.11 21.56 0.91
CA SER A 79 15.58 21.47 0.94
C SER A 79 16.10 20.21 1.63
N GLY A 80 15.26 19.52 2.41
CA GLY A 80 15.61 18.28 3.07
C GLY A 80 14.59 17.80 4.10
N VAL A 81 14.97 16.78 4.85
CA VAL A 81 14.24 16.25 6.00
C VAL A 81 15.16 16.18 7.22
N VAL A 82 14.62 16.53 8.38
CA VAL A 82 15.30 16.34 9.67
C VAL A 82 14.92 14.97 10.20
N THR A 83 15.89 14.13 10.53
CA THR A 83 15.66 12.81 11.12
C THR A 83 16.38 12.66 12.46
N GLU A 84 16.09 11.57 13.17
CA GLU A 84 16.80 11.20 14.42
C GLU A 84 18.32 11.00 14.22
N LEU A 85 18.76 10.73 12.99
CA LEU A 85 20.16 10.49 12.63
C LEU A 85 20.80 11.69 11.92
N GLY A 86 20.13 12.84 11.90
CA GLY A 86 20.59 14.07 11.26
C GLY A 86 19.77 14.45 10.02
N THR A 87 20.25 15.47 9.29
CA THR A 87 19.51 16.03 8.15
C THR A 87 19.88 15.31 6.85
N VAL A 88 18.86 14.93 6.07
CA VAL A 88 19.04 14.41 4.71
C VAL A 88 18.60 15.48 3.71
N ARG A 89 19.56 16.00 2.93
CA ARG A 89 19.32 17.00 1.87
C ARG A 89 18.57 16.36 0.71
N ALA A 90 17.47 16.98 0.30
CA ALA A 90 16.64 16.49 -0.80
C ALA A 90 15.94 17.67 -1.50
N ARG A 91 15.81 17.60 -2.82
CA ARG A 91 15.05 18.60 -3.61
C ARG A 91 13.55 18.29 -3.67
N ALA A 92 13.17 17.06 -3.34
CA ALA A 92 11.80 16.57 -3.32
C ALA A 92 11.68 15.50 -2.23
N VAL A 93 10.52 15.46 -1.59
CA VAL A 93 10.18 14.50 -0.52
C VAL A 93 8.79 13.97 -0.80
N VAL A 94 8.61 12.65 -0.66
CA VAL A 94 7.30 12.00 -0.75
C VAL A 94 6.91 11.52 0.65
N CYS A 95 5.75 11.96 1.14
CA CYS A 95 5.19 11.43 2.38
C CYS A 95 4.50 10.10 2.09
N ALA A 96 5.16 9.00 2.46
CA ALA A 96 4.60 7.64 2.41
C ALA A 96 4.37 7.10 3.83
N GLY A 97 3.91 7.97 4.74
CA GLY A 97 3.80 7.69 6.18
C GLY A 97 2.59 6.86 6.62
N GLY A 98 1.77 6.37 5.68
CA GLY A 98 0.57 5.60 5.98
C GLY A 98 -0.35 6.33 6.97
N VAL A 99 -0.80 5.61 8.02
CA VAL A 99 -1.68 6.16 9.07
C VAL A 99 -1.07 7.29 9.90
N TRP A 100 0.26 7.49 9.84
CA TRP A 100 0.94 8.59 10.54
C TRP A 100 1.04 9.86 9.69
N SER A 101 0.61 9.84 8.43
CA SER A 101 0.74 10.97 7.51
C SER A 101 0.05 12.22 8.02
N SER A 102 -1.19 12.12 8.51
CA SER A 102 -1.94 13.28 9.01
C SER A 102 -1.24 13.94 10.22
N THR A 103 -0.79 13.14 11.20
CA THR A 103 -0.07 13.65 12.37
C THR A 103 1.27 14.28 11.98
N PHE A 104 2.01 13.66 11.05
CA PHE A 104 3.28 14.21 10.57
C PHE A 104 3.08 15.54 9.83
N LEU A 105 2.10 15.61 8.93
CA LEU A 105 1.81 16.78 8.12
C LEU A 105 1.19 17.93 8.92
N ALA A 106 0.47 17.63 10.00
CA ALA A 106 -0.04 18.65 10.93
C ALA A 106 1.09 19.50 11.54
N ASN A 107 2.27 18.92 11.80
CA ASN A 107 3.45 19.68 12.26
C ASN A 107 3.93 20.72 11.25
N LEU A 108 3.56 20.55 9.98
CA LEU A 108 3.86 21.47 8.87
C LEU A 108 2.69 22.41 8.55
N GLY A 109 1.62 22.40 9.36
CA GLY A 109 0.40 23.16 9.11
C GLY A 109 -0.43 22.63 7.93
N VAL A 110 -0.15 21.42 7.44
CA VAL A 110 -0.86 20.80 6.33
C VAL A 110 -2.00 19.94 6.88
N SER A 111 -3.24 20.28 6.50
CA SER A 111 -4.41 19.45 6.77
C SER A 111 -4.47 18.31 5.75
N PHE A 112 -4.45 17.06 6.21
CA PHE A 112 -4.44 15.86 5.38
C PHE A 112 -5.47 14.84 5.90
N PRO A 113 -6.45 14.41 5.07
CA PRO A 113 -7.54 13.53 5.48
C PRO A 113 -7.10 12.08 5.74
#